data_AF-A0A817VMW3-F1
#
_entry.id   AF-A0A817VMW3-F1
#
_cell.length_a   1.000
_cell.length_b   1.000
_cell.length_c   1.000
_cell.angle_alpha   90.00
_cell.angle_beta   90.00
_cell.angle_gamma   90.00
#
_symmetry.space_group_name_H-M   'P 1'
#
loop_
_entity.id
_entity.type
_entity.pdbx_description
1 polymer ?
#
loop_
_entity_poly.entity_id
_entity_poly.type
_entity_poly.pdbx_seq_one_letter_code
_entity_poly.pdbx_strand_id
1 'polypeptide(L)'
;MVVNNDHLGVNTFVASSHGNDQCGTNGLPLTPNSIIIIGRFQYLKTVEHPNICRYIDIRKGTHERLLVVSEYYERNFECLINEKQLLRVEQIQQWSRQILHALIYLQEKQLYTRNLSLKNIRLAQSDQIVKIQNYGLWHMTQYGTCVSFPIGDPFYLAPECFALDLTFKTFVTTSNSSYETEINDPANAKSCVWSLGIILLELCLGQRLYGKQPVSVPMSTSVRCLKLNVRSALDILLRQNGLDQDEHLKRDTAQFFLPIIRKCLNVQVQDRTRMLNNFRQIVPRVIRPTMMLANVRSNTTNVDKSPISANVPSGLWKLGRLNHLAVAVPNLGKTIDHNQASSFFKNILQAKSVSGAVPQKEHGVYTVFVEFGNTKIELLHPLGDKSPIANFLQKNKNGGIHHVCIEVDNLEAAIKDIRQQQIRTLSEKTQIGAHGKPVIFLHPKDCGGVLIELEQA
;
A
#
# COMPACT_ATOMS: atom_id res chain seq x y z
N MET A 1 2.94 22.43 -13.36
CA MET A 1 1.55 22.04 -13.63
C MET A 1 0.67 22.97 -12.81
N VAL A 2 -0.02 23.90 -13.45
CA VAL A 2 -0.80 24.95 -12.79
C VAL A 2 -1.99 24.30 -12.09
N VAL A 3 -1.99 24.31 -10.76
CA VAL A 3 -3.15 23.89 -9.95
C VAL A 3 -4.05 25.12 -9.85
N ASN A 4 -5.18 25.11 -10.55
CA ASN A 4 -6.20 26.16 -10.38
C ASN A 4 -6.71 26.13 -8.91
N ASN A 5 -6.48 27.23 -8.21
CA ASN A 5 -7.03 27.73 -6.95
C ASN A 5 -7.62 26.75 -5.89
N ASP A 6 -6.89 26.67 -4.77
CA ASP A 6 -7.34 26.99 -3.39
C ASP A 6 -8.08 25.96 -2.51
N HIS A 7 -8.03 24.67 -2.83
CA HIS A 7 -8.68 23.65 -2.00
C HIS A 7 -7.68 22.62 -1.46
N LEU A 8 -6.77 23.06 -0.59
CA LEU A 8 -5.83 22.19 0.12
C LEU A 8 -6.18 22.07 1.60
N GLY A 9 -6.14 20.85 2.11
CA GLY A 9 -6.28 20.54 3.53
C GLY A 9 -5.14 19.67 4.00
N VAL A 10 -4.83 19.81 5.29
CA VAL A 10 -3.77 19.04 5.94
C VAL A 10 -4.38 18.25 7.08
N ASN A 11 -4.30 16.92 6.99
CA ASN A 11 -4.64 16.02 8.08
C ASN A 11 -3.36 15.53 8.75
N THR A 12 -3.33 15.55 10.07
CA THR A 12 -2.17 15.10 10.84
C THR A 12 -2.51 13.95 11.77
N PHE A 13 -1.60 12.98 11.86
CA PHE A 13 -1.65 11.90 12.83
C PHE A 13 -0.23 11.46 13.16
N VAL A 14 -0.07 10.65 14.20
CA VAL A 14 1.23 10.16 14.68
C VAL A 14 1.32 8.67 14.40
N ALA A 15 2.42 8.23 13.78
CA ALA A 15 2.71 6.81 13.62
C ALA A 15 3.08 6.21 14.98
N SER A 16 2.71 4.94 15.23
CA SER A 16 3.14 4.27 16.45
C SER A 16 4.66 4.10 16.45
N SER A 17 5.29 4.36 17.59
CA SER A 17 6.71 4.04 17.77
C SER A 17 6.88 2.56 18.05
N HIS A 18 7.96 1.98 17.53
CA HIS A 18 8.45 0.69 18.03
C HIS A 18 8.96 0.90 19.47
N GLY A 19 8.92 -0.15 20.30
CA GLY A 19 9.59 -0.10 21.61
C GLY A 19 11.09 0.19 21.41
N ASN A 20 11.71 0.95 22.31
CA ASN A 20 13.08 1.46 22.18
C ASN A 20 14.16 0.37 21.91
N ASP A 21 13.84 -0.91 22.11
CA ASP A 21 14.76 -2.06 21.97
C ASP A 21 14.33 -3.08 20.90
N GLN A 22 13.38 -2.76 20.01
CA GLN A 22 12.97 -3.69 18.96
C GLN A 22 13.88 -3.59 17.72
N CYS A 23 14.77 -4.57 17.60
CA CYS A 23 15.50 -4.85 16.36
C CYS A 23 14.73 -5.85 15.50
N GLY A 24 14.84 -5.73 14.17
CA GLY A 24 14.41 -6.79 13.27
C GLY A 24 15.18 -8.09 13.52
N THR A 25 14.71 -9.21 12.98
CA THR A 25 15.38 -10.52 13.06
C THR A 25 16.82 -10.51 12.51
N ASN A 26 17.17 -9.47 11.76
CA ASN A 26 18.47 -9.18 11.18
C ASN A 26 19.36 -8.26 12.05
N GLY A 27 18.93 -7.88 13.26
CA GLY A 27 19.67 -6.99 14.16
C GLY A 27 19.71 -5.52 13.72
N LEU A 28 19.00 -5.14 12.65
CA LEU A 28 18.87 -3.75 12.22
C LEU A 28 17.71 -3.07 12.98
N PRO A 29 17.77 -1.74 13.21
CA PRO A 29 16.65 -1.01 13.76
C PRO A 29 15.44 -1.18 12.84
N LEU A 30 14.28 -1.46 13.43
CA LEU A 30 13.04 -1.59 12.66
C LEU A 30 12.78 -0.32 11.87
N THR A 31 12.39 -0.48 10.60
CA THR A 31 11.93 0.64 9.77
C THR A 31 10.84 1.40 10.53
N PRO A 32 10.99 2.71 10.78
CA PRO A 32 9.98 3.47 11.49
C PRO A 32 8.63 3.37 10.78
N ASN A 33 7.55 3.21 11.55
CA ASN A 33 6.21 3.09 10.99
C ASN A 33 5.84 4.30 10.10
N SER A 34 6.35 5.51 10.39
CA SER A 34 6.19 6.67 9.51
C SER A 34 6.73 6.45 8.09
N ILE A 35 7.85 5.73 7.95
CA ILE A 35 8.47 5.44 6.64
C ILE A 35 7.64 4.43 5.86
N ILE A 36 7.11 3.39 6.54
CA ILE A 36 6.18 2.42 5.94
C ILE A 36 4.94 3.15 5.40
N ILE A 37 4.37 4.05 6.21
CA ILE A 37 3.20 4.83 5.82
C ILE A 37 3.48 5.70 4.59
N ILE A 38 4.61 6.41 4.57
CA ILE A 38 5.01 7.26 3.43
C ILE A 38 5.22 6.44 2.16
N GLY A 39 5.79 5.24 2.27
CA GLY A 39 5.95 4.33 1.15
C GLY A 39 4.60 3.90 0.56
N ARG A 40 3.69 3.42 1.41
CA ARG A 40 2.32 3.01 0.99
C ARG A 40 1.49 4.18 0.47
N PHE A 41 1.72 5.40 0.96
CA PHE A 41 1.06 6.61 0.48
C PHE A 41 1.36 6.91 -0.99
N GLN A 42 2.49 6.48 -1.55
CA GLN A 42 2.83 6.77 -2.95
C GLN A 42 1.80 6.22 -3.93
N TYR A 43 1.21 5.05 -3.65
CA TYR A 43 0.11 4.51 -4.45
C TYR A 43 -1.12 5.42 -4.44
N LEU A 44 -1.45 6.03 -3.30
CA LEU A 44 -2.62 6.90 -3.16
C LEU A 44 -2.51 8.18 -4.00
N LYS A 45 -1.30 8.64 -4.33
CA LYS A 45 -1.08 9.78 -5.24
C LYS A 45 -1.48 9.49 -6.69
N THR A 46 -1.56 8.21 -7.06
CA THR A 46 -1.97 7.76 -8.40
C THR A 46 -3.48 7.64 -8.55
N VAL A 47 -4.21 7.75 -7.44
CA VAL A 47 -5.67 7.64 -7.42
C VAL A 47 -6.30 8.96 -7.82
N GLU A 48 -7.13 8.91 -8.86
CA GLU A 48 -7.83 10.08 -9.38
C GLU A 48 -9.25 9.71 -9.80
N HIS A 49 -10.22 10.43 -9.23
CA HIS A 49 -11.65 10.20 -9.46
C HIS A 49 -12.44 11.49 -9.13
N PRO A 50 -13.48 11.86 -9.89
CA PRO A 50 -14.22 13.11 -9.67
C PRO A 50 -14.86 13.20 -8.28
N ASN A 51 -15.25 12.07 -7.68
CA ASN A 51 -15.90 12.00 -6.38
C ASN A 51 -14.99 11.59 -5.22
N ILE A 52 -13.68 11.78 -5.36
CA ILE A 52 -12.69 11.47 -4.33
C ILE A 52 -11.74 12.67 -4.21
N CYS A 53 -11.42 13.08 -2.99
CA CYS A 53 -10.43 14.13 -2.76
C CYS A 53 -9.05 13.62 -3.16
N ARG A 54 -8.36 14.30 -4.08
CA ARG A 54 -7.02 13.89 -4.52
C ARG A 54 -6.02 13.98 -3.35
N TYR A 55 -5.15 12.98 -3.19
CA TYR A 55 -3.97 13.11 -2.34
C TYR A 55 -2.85 13.83 -3.10
N ILE A 56 -2.26 14.86 -2.49
CA ILE A 56 -1.17 15.66 -3.09
C ILE A 56 0.18 15.18 -2.57
N ASP A 57 0.36 15.19 -1.25
CA ASP A 57 1.67 14.93 -0.65
C ASP A 57 1.57 14.40 0.77
N ILE A 58 2.66 13.82 1.27
CA ILE A 58 2.81 13.44 2.67
C ILE A 58 4.17 13.90 3.17
N ARG A 59 4.20 14.53 4.34
CA ARG A 59 5.43 15.00 4.97
C ARG A 59 5.57 14.41 6.37
N LYS A 60 6.79 14.00 6.70
CA LYS A 60 7.18 13.67 8.06
C LYS A 60 7.56 14.94 8.79
N GLY A 61 6.88 15.22 9.90
CA GLY A 61 7.25 16.22 10.89
C GLY A 61 8.06 15.60 12.04
N THR A 62 8.18 16.33 13.14
CA THR A 62 8.85 15.87 14.37
C THR A 62 8.04 14.78 15.07
N HIS A 63 8.72 13.91 15.85
CA HIS A 63 8.07 12.90 16.71
C HIS A 63 7.12 11.94 15.97
N GLU A 64 7.56 11.38 14.83
CA GLU A 64 6.74 10.46 14.00
C GLU A 64 5.39 11.03 13.53
N ARG A 65 5.22 12.35 13.61
CA ARG A 65 4.02 13.04 13.11
C ARG A 65 4.05 13.06 11.58
N LEU A 66 2.94 12.69 10.97
CA LEU A 66 2.72 12.77 9.54
C LEU A 66 1.73 13.90 9.24
N LEU A 67 2.00 14.62 8.17
CA LEU A 67 1.13 15.65 7.59
C LEU A 67 0.74 15.17 6.19
N VAL A 68 -0.52 14.79 6.03
CA VAL A 68 -1.09 14.36 4.75
C VAL A 68 -1.80 15.55 4.13
N VAL A 69 -1.31 15.95 2.95
CA VAL A 69 -1.86 17.04 2.15
C VAL A 69 -2.81 16.44 1.11
N SER A 70 -4.07 16.85 1.15
CA SER A 70 -5.09 16.41 0.21
C SER A 70 -5.96 17.57 -0.25
N GLU A 71 -6.71 17.35 -1.32
CA GLU A 71 -7.79 18.23 -1.73
C GLU A 71 -8.81 18.39 -0.60
N TYR A 72 -9.32 19.60 -0.37
CA TYR A 72 -10.18 19.91 0.76
C TYR A 72 -11.30 20.89 0.42
N TYR A 73 -12.50 20.59 0.90
CA TYR A 73 -13.64 21.49 0.84
C TYR A 73 -14.23 21.65 2.23
N GLU A 74 -14.61 22.88 2.57
CA GLU A 74 -15.09 23.24 3.90
C GLU A 74 -16.42 22.54 4.23
N ARG A 75 -17.43 22.69 3.35
CA ARG A 75 -18.73 22.05 3.52
C ARG A 75 -18.66 20.53 3.39
N ASN A 76 -19.42 19.86 4.24
CA ASN A 76 -19.57 18.41 4.28
C ASN A 76 -21.00 18.06 4.76
N PHE A 77 -21.37 16.78 4.74
CA PHE A 77 -22.74 16.39 5.13
C PHE A 77 -23.08 16.68 6.60
N GLU A 78 -22.08 16.74 7.48
CA GLU A 78 -22.30 17.09 8.89
C GLU A 78 -22.78 18.53 9.02
N CYS A 79 -22.23 19.46 8.22
CA CYS A 79 -22.68 20.85 8.14
C CYS A 79 -24.17 20.92 7.76
N LEU A 80 -24.60 20.16 6.74
CA LEU A 80 -26.00 20.15 6.28
C LEU A 80 -26.98 19.79 7.40
N ILE A 81 -26.65 18.78 8.19
CA ILE A 81 -27.49 18.32 9.31
C ILE A 81 -27.48 19.34 10.45
N ASN A 82 -26.31 19.88 10.79
CA ASN A 82 -26.21 20.89 11.86
C ASN A 82 -26.97 22.18 11.49
N GLU A 83 -26.96 22.55 10.21
CA GLU A 83 -27.71 23.70 9.64
C GLU A 83 -29.22 23.41 9.49
N LYS A 84 -29.67 22.18 9.78
CA LYS A 84 -31.05 21.71 9.57
C LYS A 84 -31.54 21.97 8.14
N GLN A 85 -30.65 21.79 7.17
CA GLN A 85 -30.96 22.05 5.77
C GLN A 85 -32.03 21.08 5.26
N LEU A 86 -33.06 21.62 4.62
CA LEU A 86 -34.11 20.84 3.99
C LEU A 86 -33.60 20.18 2.70
N LEU A 87 -33.34 18.87 2.78
CA LEU A 87 -32.84 18.07 1.66
C LEU A 87 -34.00 17.53 0.81
N ARG A 88 -33.87 17.64 -0.52
CA ARG A 88 -34.77 17.04 -1.50
C ARG A 88 -34.36 15.61 -1.81
N VAL A 89 -35.32 14.76 -2.15
CA VAL A 89 -35.09 13.34 -2.47
C VAL A 89 -34.10 13.20 -3.63
N GLU A 90 -34.28 14.03 -4.66
CA GLU A 90 -33.44 14.04 -5.87
C GLU A 90 -31.98 14.38 -5.54
N GLN A 91 -31.76 15.25 -4.55
CA GLN A 91 -30.43 15.64 -4.12
C GLN A 91 -29.71 14.48 -3.43
N ILE A 92 -30.39 13.81 -2.48
CA ILE A 92 -29.86 12.63 -1.80
C ILE A 92 -29.61 11.50 -2.81
N GLN A 93 -30.47 11.37 -3.83
CA GLN A 93 -30.30 10.40 -4.92
C GLN A 93 -29.06 10.71 -5.77
N GLN A 94 -28.82 11.97 -6.12
CA GLN A 94 -27.62 12.38 -6.87
C GLN A 94 -26.34 12.09 -6.07
N TRP A 95 -26.31 12.49 -4.80
CA TRP A 95 -25.17 12.27 -3.93
C TRP A 95 -24.89 10.79 -3.68
N SER A 96 -25.92 9.99 -3.41
CA SER A 96 -25.77 8.54 -3.22
C SER A 96 -25.16 7.85 -4.44
N ARG A 97 -25.58 8.22 -5.66
CA ARG A 97 -24.99 7.70 -6.91
C ARG A 97 -23.51 8.05 -7.04
N GLN A 98 -23.14 9.29 -6.74
CA GLN A 98 -21.75 9.74 -6.81
C GLN A 98 -20.86 9.04 -5.76
N ILE A 99 -21.35 8.83 -4.53
CA ILE A 99 -20.65 8.06 -3.49
C ILE A 99 -20.44 6.62 -3.95
N LEU A 100 -21.48 5.98 -4.50
CA LEU A 100 -21.39 4.61 -5.01
C LEU A 100 -20.38 4.49 -6.16
N HIS A 101 -20.35 5.47 -7.07
CA HIS A 101 -19.36 5.49 -8.15
C HIS A 101 -17.93 5.54 -7.61
N ALA A 102 -17.66 6.38 -6.61
CA ALA A 102 -16.36 6.42 -5.93
C ALA A 102 -16.03 5.10 -5.22
N LEU A 103 -16.99 4.49 -4.51
CA LEU A 103 -16.77 3.23 -3.79
C LEU A 103 -16.47 2.06 -4.74
N ILE A 104 -17.15 1.98 -5.88
CA ILE A 104 -16.88 0.97 -6.92
C ILE A 104 -15.47 1.15 -7.48
N TYR A 105 -15.09 2.39 -7.79
CA TYR A 105 -13.74 2.70 -8.29
C TYR A 105 -12.66 2.33 -7.26
N LEU A 106 -12.86 2.68 -5.98
CA LEU A 106 -11.92 2.32 -4.91
C LEU A 106 -11.77 0.81 -4.75
N GLN A 107 -12.89 0.07 -4.85
CA GLN A 107 -12.87 -1.38 -4.82
C GLN A 107 -12.05 -1.97 -5.98
N GLU A 108 -12.18 -1.44 -7.19
CA GLU A 108 -11.37 -1.87 -8.35
C GLU A 108 -9.87 -1.62 -8.14
N LYS A 109 -9.53 -0.57 -7.38
CA LYS A 109 -8.17 -0.24 -6.94
C LYS A 109 -7.72 -1.00 -5.68
N GLN A 110 -8.55 -1.91 -5.16
CA GLN A 110 -8.33 -2.64 -3.91
C GLN A 110 -8.09 -1.72 -2.70
N LEU A 111 -8.76 -0.57 -2.69
CA LEU A 111 -8.74 0.40 -1.61
C LEU A 111 -10.07 0.38 -0.87
N TYR A 112 -10.01 0.16 0.44
CA TYR A 112 -11.19 0.16 1.30
C TYR A 112 -11.12 1.35 2.26
N THR A 113 -12.18 2.18 2.27
CA THR A 113 -12.16 3.46 2.98
C THR A 113 -12.10 3.28 4.49
N ARG A 114 -12.93 2.37 5.05
CA ARG A 114 -13.16 2.14 6.50
C ARG A 114 -13.48 3.40 7.33
N ASN A 115 -13.57 4.57 6.70
CA ASN A 115 -13.67 5.87 7.34
C ASN A 115 -14.78 6.72 6.68
N LEU A 116 -15.81 6.06 6.15
CA LEU A 116 -16.95 6.74 5.55
C LEU A 116 -17.87 7.26 6.66
N SER A 117 -18.04 8.58 6.75
CA SER A 117 -18.90 9.26 7.73
C SER A 117 -19.37 10.60 7.16
N LEU A 118 -20.33 11.26 7.82
CA LEU A 118 -20.81 12.58 7.39
C LEU A 118 -19.67 13.62 7.24
N LYS A 119 -18.69 13.60 8.15
CA LYS A 119 -17.52 14.48 8.13
C LYS A 119 -16.61 14.23 6.93
N ASN A 120 -16.56 12.98 6.47
CA ASN A 120 -15.65 12.54 5.41
C ASN A 120 -16.28 12.55 4.01
N ILE A 121 -17.51 13.04 3.88
CA ILE A 121 -18.14 13.31 2.59
C ILE A 121 -18.25 14.82 2.42
N ARG A 122 -17.36 15.35 1.59
CA ARG A 122 -17.24 16.78 1.29
C ARG A 122 -18.14 17.19 0.14
N LEU A 123 -18.50 18.46 0.13
CA LEU A 123 -19.34 19.09 -0.88
C LEU A 123 -18.53 20.12 -1.65
N ALA A 124 -18.48 19.97 -2.96
CA ALA A 124 -17.80 20.84 -3.91
C ALA A 124 -18.81 21.43 -4.90
N GLN A 125 -18.42 22.53 -5.56
CA GLN A 125 -19.22 23.19 -6.60
C GLN A 125 -20.66 23.48 -6.14
N SER A 126 -20.80 24.28 -5.07
CA SER A 126 -22.11 24.66 -4.52
C SER A 126 -22.99 23.44 -4.18
N ASP A 127 -22.40 22.49 -3.46
CA ASP A 127 -23.02 21.24 -3.00
C ASP A 127 -23.48 20.26 -4.10
N GLN A 128 -23.09 20.46 -5.36
CA GLN A 128 -23.49 19.57 -6.46
C GLN A 128 -22.62 18.32 -6.54
N ILE A 129 -21.34 18.43 -6.20
CA ILE A 129 -20.38 17.32 -6.28
C ILE A 129 -20.00 16.82 -4.89
N VAL A 130 -20.12 15.52 -4.66
CA VAL A 130 -19.58 14.88 -3.45
C VAL A 130 -18.14 14.45 -3.68
N LYS A 131 -17.29 14.64 -2.66
CA LYS A 131 -15.92 14.10 -2.65
C LYS A 131 -15.64 13.35 -1.35
N ILE A 132 -15.23 12.08 -1.46
CA ILE A 132 -14.81 11.27 -0.32
C ILE A 132 -13.38 11.67 0.06
N GLN A 133 -13.16 12.06 1.31
CA GLN A 133 -11.83 12.31 1.87
C GLN A 133 -11.38 11.17 2.79
N ASN A 134 -10.10 11.12 3.14
CA ASN A 134 -9.51 10.16 4.09
C ASN A 134 -9.72 8.67 3.74
N TYR A 135 -10.05 8.37 2.48
CA TYR A 135 -10.30 7.00 1.98
C TYR A 135 -9.08 6.08 1.98
N GLY A 136 -7.88 6.64 2.09
CA GLY A 136 -6.63 5.90 2.00
C GLY A 136 -6.02 5.58 3.36
N LEU A 137 -6.63 6.02 4.46
CA LEU A 137 -6.03 5.93 5.80
C LEU A 137 -5.80 4.49 6.22
N TRP A 138 -6.78 3.61 6.01
CA TRP A 138 -6.66 2.17 6.26
C TRP A 138 -5.50 1.56 5.48
N HIS A 139 -5.41 1.84 4.18
CA HIS A 139 -4.34 1.35 3.33
C HIS A 139 -2.95 1.88 3.75
N MET A 140 -2.79 3.19 3.92
CA MET A 140 -1.48 3.80 4.19
C MET A 140 -0.93 3.41 5.57
N THR A 141 -1.79 3.16 6.55
CA THR A 141 -1.40 2.75 7.92
C THR A 141 -1.13 1.27 8.06
N GLN A 142 -0.95 0.55 6.94
CA GLN A 142 -0.81 -0.90 6.92
C GLN A 142 -1.96 -1.56 7.69
N TYR A 143 -3.20 -1.17 7.35
CA TYR A 143 -4.40 -1.72 7.96
C TYR A 143 -4.44 -1.46 9.49
N GLY A 144 -4.03 -0.26 9.89
CA GLY A 144 -4.04 0.19 11.29
C GLY A 144 -2.92 -0.34 12.18
N THR A 145 -1.95 -1.09 11.64
CA THR A 145 -0.83 -1.64 12.46
C THR A 145 0.25 -0.58 12.74
N CYS A 146 0.42 0.39 11.84
CA CYS A 146 1.41 1.47 11.99
C CYS A 146 0.91 2.65 12.84
N VAL A 147 -0.24 2.52 13.52
CA VAL A 147 -0.85 3.57 14.36
C VAL A 147 -1.45 2.99 15.63
N SER A 148 -1.51 3.80 16.70
CA SER A 148 -2.03 3.37 18.01
C SER A 148 -3.54 3.58 18.18
N PHE A 149 -4.19 4.28 17.25
CA PHE A 149 -5.61 4.58 17.31
C PHE A 149 -6.43 3.68 16.36
N PRO A 150 -7.70 3.38 16.67
CA PRO A 150 -8.58 2.63 15.78
C PRO A 150 -8.87 3.44 14.50
N ILE A 151 -8.97 2.75 13.36
CA ILE A 151 -9.28 3.38 12.08
C ILE A 151 -10.79 3.31 11.81
N GLY A 152 -11.37 4.47 11.50
CA GLY A 152 -12.79 4.63 11.19
C GLY A 152 -13.56 5.37 12.28
N ASP A 153 -14.76 5.80 11.94
CA ASP A 153 -15.69 6.44 12.88
C ASP A 153 -16.62 5.38 13.49
N PRO A 154 -16.54 5.10 14.81
CA PRO A 154 -17.32 4.05 15.46
C PRO A 154 -18.84 4.16 15.27
N PHE A 155 -19.38 5.36 15.02
CA PHE A 155 -20.82 5.56 14.80
C PHE A 155 -21.29 5.07 13.42
N TYR A 156 -20.35 4.83 12.50
CA TYR A 156 -20.63 4.41 11.12
C TYR A 156 -20.01 3.05 10.79
N LEU A 157 -19.19 2.47 11.68
CA LEU A 157 -18.57 1.17 11.48
C LEU A 157 -19.62 0.04 11.47
N ALA A 158 -19.39 -0.93 10.60
CA ALA A 158 -20.19 -2.13 10.52
C ALA A 158 -19.92 -3.06 11.72
N PRO A 159 -20.89 -3.91 12.13
CA PRO A 159 -20.74 -4.82 13.27
C PRO A 159 -19.47 -5.68 13.23
N GLU A 160 -19.12 -6.20 12.06
CA GLU A 160 -17.93 -7.04 11.86
C GLU A 160 -16.63 -6.28 12.11
N CYS A 161 -16.59 -4.97 11.87
CA CYS A 161 -15.39 -4.15 12.07
C CYS A 161 -14.95 -4.10 13.54
N PHE A 162 -15.90 -4.19 14.48
CA PHE A 162 -15.58 -4.18 15.92
C PHE A 162 -14.91 -5.48 16.39
N ALA A 163 -15.28 -6.62 15.80
CA ALA A 163 -14.69 -7.91 16.16
C ALA A 163 -13.25 -8.07 15.67
N LEU A 164 -12.88 -7.33 14.62
CA LEU A 164 -11.63 -7.54 13.87
C LEU A 164 -10.43 -6.81 14.44
N ASP A 165 -10.62 -5.64 15.04
CA ASP A 165 -9.49 -4.90 15.64
C ASP A 165 -8.84 -5.69 16.80
N LEU A 166 -9.58 -6.64 17.41
CA LEU A 166 -9.08 -7.54 18.45
C LEU A 166 -8.30 -8.74 17.85
N THR A 167 -8.78 -9.32 16.76
CA THR A 167 -8.20 -10.54 16.16
C THR A 167 -7.04 -10.24 15.20
N PHE A 168 -7.17 -9.16 14.42
CA PHE A 168 -6.24 -8.81 13.34
C PHE A 168 -4.90 -8.27 13.86
N LYS A 169 -4.91 -7.42 14.89
CA LYS A 169 -3.67 -6.97 15.55
C LYS A 169 -2.89 -8.16 16.10
N THR A 170 -3.57 -9.09 16.75
CA THR A 170 -2.96 -10.31 17.31
C THR A 170 -2.34 -11.21 16.23
N PHE A 171 -3.02 -11.37 15.08
CA PHE A 171 -2.53 -12.17 13.95
C PHE A 171 -1.29 -11.54 13.30
N VAL A 172 -1.33 -10.22 13.00
CA VAL A 172 -0.19 -9.53 12.38
C VAL A 172 1.02 -9.46 13.31
N THR A 173 0.83 -9.35 14.63
CA THR A 173 1.94 -9.33 15.59
C THR A 173 2.62 -10.68 15.81
N THR A 174 1.94 -11.81 15.49
CA THR A 174 2.46 -13.16 15.78
C THR A 174 3.12 -13.81 14.56
N SER A 175 2.73 -13.44 13.35
CA SER A 175 3.40 -13.88 12.13
C SER A 175 4.41 -12.82 11.66
N ASN A 176 5.69 -13.01 11.95
CA ASN A 176 6.83 -12.32 11.29
C ASN A 176 6.94 -12.67 9.78
N SER A 177 5.82 -13.02 9.13
CA SER A 177 5.77 -13.44 7.75
C SER A 177 5.55 -12.24 6.85
N SER A 178 6.56 -11.93 6.04
CA SER A 178 6.45 -11.12 4.83
C SER A 178 5.59 -11.85 3.80
N TYR A 179 4.28 -11.88 4.00
CA TYR A 179 3.35 -12.39 3.00
C TYR A 179 2.13 -11.48 2.90
N GLU A 180 2.11 -10.73 1.80
CA GLU A 180 0.93 -10.19 1.14
C GLU A 180 -0.02 -11.30 0.65
N THR A 181 -0.06 -12.46 1.31
CA THR A 181 -1.14 -13.42 1.12
C THR A 181 -2.41 -12.74 1.56
N GLU A 182 -3.31 -12.54 0.58
CA GLU A 182 -4.70 -12.15 0.71
C GLU A 182 -5.14 -12.15 2.18
N ILE A 183 -4.90 -11.01 2.85
CA ILE A 183 -5.73 -10.69 3.99
C ILE A 183 -7.10 -10.66 3.34
N ASN A 184 -7.89 -11.70 3.61
CA ASN A 184 -9.30 -11.78 3.32
C ASN A 184 -9.95 -10.67 4.14
N ASP A 185 -9.66 -9.42 3.76
CA ASP A 185 -9.86 -8.22 4.57
C ASP A 185 -11.36 -8.13 4.77
N PRO A 186 -11.83 -8.34 6.00
CA PRO A 186 -13.24 -8.26 6.28
C PRO A 186 -13.70 -6.79 6.28
N ALA A 187 -12.79 -5.79 6.19
CA ALA A 187 -13.09 -4.45 5.70
C ALA A 187 -13.29 -4.41 4.18
N ASN A 188 -13.92 -5.44 3.62
CA ASN A 188 -14.35 -5.48 2.23
C ASN A 188 -15.33 -4.33 1.94
N ALA A 189 -15.60 -4.07 0.66
CA ALA A 189 -16.54 -3.04 0.21
C ALA A 189 -17.93 -3.09 0.90
N LYS A 190 -18.32 -4.23 1.49
CA LYS A 190 -19.60 -4.43 2.18
C LYS A 190 -19.65 -3.69 3.53
N SER A 191 -18.51 -3.48 4.19
CA SER A 191 -18.43 -2.62 5.38
C SER A 191 -18.79 -1.16 5.04
N CYS A 192 -18.30 -0.65 3.92
CA CYS A 192 -18.62 0.70 3.44
C CYS A 192 -20.10 0.85 3.04
N VAL A 193 -20.74 -0.22 2.60
CA VAL A 193 -22.20 -0.25 2.33
C VAL A 193 -23.00 -0.04 3.61
N TRP A 194 -22.57 -0.61 4.73
CA TRP A 194 -23.20 -0.36 6.04
C TRP A 194 -23.10 1.13 6.41
N SER A 195 -21.89 1.69 6.35
CA SER A 195 -21.64 3.11 6.65
C SER A 195 -22.51 4.02 5.78
N LEU A 196 -22.63 3.70 4.48
CA LEU A 196 -23.53 4.40 3.56
C LEU A 196 -25.00 4.31 4.00
N GLY A 197 -25.45 3.15 4.49
CA GLY A 197 -26.80 2.98 5.03
C GLY A 197 -27.09 3.91 6.20
N ILE A 198 -26.15 4.05 7.14
CA ILE A 198 -26.26 4.98 8.27
C ILE A 198 -26.32 6.43 7.78
N ILE A 199 -25.40 6.81 6.87
CA ILE A 199 -25.36 8.17 6.30
C ILE A 199 -26.65 8.51 5.57
N LEU A 200 -27.18 7.61 4.74
CA LEU A 200 -28.43 7.85 4.02
C LEU A 200 -29.61 8.02 4.99
N LEU A 201 -29.65 7.23 6.06
CA LEU A 201 -30.69 7.35 7.08
C LEU A 201 -30.61 8.72 7.79
N GLU A 202 -29.42 9.16 8.20
CA GLU A 202 -29.22 10.47 8.83
C GLU A 202 -29.58 11.64 7.89
N LEU A 203 -29.22 11.55 6.60
CA LEU A 203 -29.62 12.55 5.60
C LEU A 203 -31.13 12.59 5.37
N CYS A 204 -31.79 11.43 5.32
CA CYS A 204 -33.24 11.35 5.14
C CYS A 204 -34.00 11.90 6.34
N LEU A 205 -33.47 11.70 7.55
CA LEU A 205 -34.04 12.21 8.80
C LEU A 205 -33.67 13.67 9.09
N GLY A 206 -32.61 14.19 8.46
CA GLY A 206 -32.07 15.51 8.75
C GLY A 206 -31.45 15.64 10.15
N GLN A 207 -31.07 14.53 10.77
CA GLN A 207 -30.51 14.48 12.13
C GLN A 207 -29.57 13.29 12.29
N ARG A 208 -28.66 13.38 13.26
CA ARG A 208 -27.76 12.27 13.60
C ARG A 208 -28.47 11.24 14.46
N LEU A 209 -28.25 9.96 14.16
CA LEU A 209 -28.80 8.86 14.95
C LEU A 209 -28.13 8.81 16.33
N TYR A 210 -26.82 8.90 16.40
CA TYR A 210 -26.11 8.73 17.67
C TYR A 210 -25.81 10.04 18.40
N GLY A 211 -26.07 11.21 17.81
CA GLY A 211 -25.94 12.51 18.49
C GLY A 211 -24.67 12.66 19.35
N LYS A 212 -24.85 12.82 20.68
CA LYS A 212 -23.79 12.88 21.70
C LYS A 212 -23.64 11.58 22.52
N GLN A 213 -24.21 10.47 22.04
CA GLN A 213 -24.16 9.18 22.73
C GLN A 213 -22.73 8.64 22.82
N PRO A 214 -22.40 7.84 23.86
CA PRO A 214 -21.08 7.24 23.95
C PRO A 214 -20.86 6.20 22.84
N VAL A 215 -19.59 5.97 22.50
CA VAL A 215 -19.15 5.02 21.47
C VAL A 215 -19.57 3.58 21.76
N SER A 216 -19.88 3.26 23.01
CA SER A 216 -20.43 1.95 23.39
C SER A 216 -21.83 1.69 22.81
N VAL A 217 -22.58 2.74 22.43
CA VAL A 217 -23.95 2.61 21.94
C VAL A 217 -24.02 1.90 20.59
N PRO A 218 -23.30 2.29 19.53
CA PRO A 218 -23.23 1.54 18.27
C PRO A 218 -22.88 0.06 18.45
N MET A 219 -21.95 -0.25 19.35
CA MET A 219 -21.55 -1.62 19.66
C MET A 219 -22.70 -2.38 20.32
N SER A 220 -23.39 -1.77 21.28
CA SER A 220 -24.58 -2.36 21.92
C SER A 220 -25.72 -2.60 20.93
N THR A 221 -25.95 -1.68 19.98
CA THR A 221 -26.93 -1.84 18.90
C THR A 221 -26.58 -3.05 18.04
N SER A 222 -25.30 -3.18 17.66
CA SER A 222 -24.80 -4.32 16.87
C SER A 222 -25.01 -5.66 17.59
N VAL A 223 -24.67 -5.72 18.89
CA VAL A 223 -24.90 -6.92 19.72
C VAL A 223 -26.39 -7.21 19.84
N ARG A 224 -27.25 -6.20 20.00
CA ARG A 224 -28.70 -6.36 20.07
C ARG A 224 -29.27 -6.91 18.76
N CYS A 225 -28.78 -6.42 17.61
CA CYS A 225 -29.16 -6.95 16.31
C CYS A 225 -28.88 -8.45 16.18
N LEU A 226 -27.71 -8.88 16.62
CA LEU A 226 -27.32 -10.29 16.63
C LEU A 226 -28.17 -11.12 17.60
N LYS A 227 -28.38 -10.63 18.83
CA LYS A 227 -29.19 -11.33 19.86
C LYS A 227 -30.64 -11.53 19.44
N LEU A 228 -31.23 -10.54 18.77
CA LEU A 228 -32.62 -10.61 18.31
C LEU A 228 -32.77 -11.33 16.96
N ASN A 229 -31.67 -11.81 16.37
CA ASN A 229 -31.64 -12.47 15.05
C ASN A 229 -32.37 -11.66 13.96
N VAL A 230 -32.27 -10.33 14.02
CA VAL A 230 -32.93 -9.47 13.02
C VAL A 230 -32.11 -9.44 11.73
N ARG A 231 -32.81 -9.42 10.59
CA ARG A 231 -32.16 -9.32 9.28
C ARG A 231 -31.56 -7.94 9.03
N SER A 232 -32.20 -6.88 9.52
CA SER A 232 -31.78 -5.49 9.32
C SER A 232 -31.75 -4.74 10.64
N ALA A 233 -30.75 -3.86 10.80
CA ALA A 233 -30.64 -2.99 11.96
C ALA A 233 -31.56 -1.78 11.92
N LEU A 234 -32.20 -1.49 10.78
CA LEU A 234 -33.01 -0.28 10.56
C LEU A 234 -34.09 -0.08 11.64
N ASP A 235 -34.92 -1.09 11.90
CA ASP A 235 -36.04 -0.96 12.85
C ASP A 235 -35.53 -0.77 14.29
N ILE A 236 -34.39 -1.38 14.63
CA ILE A 236 -33.75 -1.19 15.95
C ILE A 236 -33.21 0.23 16.07
N LEU A 237 -32.56 0.75 15.03
CA LEU A 237 -32.00 2.10 15.00
C LEU A 237 -33.09 3.17 15.13
N LEU A 238 -34.21 3.01 14.42
CA LEU A 238 -35.35 3.94 14.50
C LEU A 238 -35.95 3.92 15.91
N ARG A 239 -36.31 2.75 16.44
CA ARG A 239 -36.89 2.61 17.78
C ARG A 239 -35.98 3.12 18.89
N GLN A 240 -34.68 2.84 18.80
CA GLN A 240 -33.70 3.28 19.80
C GLN A 240 -33.61 4.81 19.87
N ASN A 241 -33.90 5.51 18.78
CA ASN A 241 -33.89 6.96 18.71
C ASN A 241 -35.28 7.58 18.87
N GLY A 242 -36.30 6.79 19.22
CA GLY A 242 -37.68 7.25 19.36
C GLY A 242 -38.29 7.74 18.04
N LEU A 243 -37.81 7.21 16.91
CA LEU A 243 -38.22 7.64 15.58
C LEU A 243 -39.20 6.63 14.98
N ASP A 244 -40.26 7.17 14.39
CA ASP A 244 -41.18 6.43 13.53
C ASP A 244 -40.99 6.84 12.07
N GLN A 245 -40.93 5.86 11.17
CA GLN A 245 -40.65 6.08 9.75
C GLN A 245 -41.76 6.85 9.03
N ASP A 246 -43.02 6.70 9.46
CA ASP A 246 -44.18 7.32 8.82
C ASP A 246 -44.40 8.76 9.31
N GLU A 247 -43.96 9.05 10.54
CA GLU A 247 -44.02 10.40 11.12
C GLU A 247 -42.80 11.28 10.75
N HIS A 248 -41.60 10.69 10.72
CA HIS A 248 -40.35 11.45 10.67
C HIS A 248 -39.68 11.50 9.29
N LEU A 249 -40.09 10.64 8.34
CA LEU A 249 -39.63 10.74 6.96
C LEU A 249 -40.75 11.26 6.07
N LYS A 250 -40.41 12.16 5.15
CA LYS A 250 -41.31 12.53 4.05
C LYS A 250 -41.65 11.29 3.23
N ARG A 251 -42.92 11.13 2.86
CA ARG A 251 -43.45 9.96 2.14
C ARG A 251 -42.60 9.55 0.94
N ASP A 252 -42.24 10.51 0.07
CA ASP A 252 -41.44 10.23 -1.13
C ASP A 252 -40.01 9.78 -0.79
N THR A 253 -39.43 10.34 0.28
CA THR A 253 -38.10 9.96 0.79
C THR A 253 -38.15 8.54 1.34
N ALA A 254 -39.16 8.25 2.16
CA ALA A 254 -39.38 6.94 2.77
C ALA A 254 -39.54 5.84 1.70
N GLN A 255 -40.43 6.08 0.72
CA GLN A 255 -40.73 5.13 -0.35
C GLN A 255 -39.48 4.76 -1.16
N PHE A 256 -38.60 5.72 -1.43
CA PHE A 256 -37.39 5.48 -2.21
C PHE A 256 -36.25 4.89 -1.38
N PHE A 257 -35.93 5.49 -0.23
CA PHE A 257 -34.69 5.18 0.49
C PHE A 257 -34.82 4.05 1.52
N LEU A 258 -35.97 3.86 2.18
CA LEU A 258 -36.08 2.81 3.21
C LEU A 258 -35.78 1.41 2.68
N PRO A 259 -36.22 0.98 1.48
CA PRO A 259 -35.85 -0.32 0.92
C PRO A 259 -34.34 -0.47 0.68
N ILE A 260 -33.66 0.63 0.31
CA ILE A 260 -32.22 0.67 0.05
C ILE A 260 -31.46 0.63 1.38
N ILE A 261 -31.82 1.48 2.33
CA ILE A 261 -31.22 1.56 3.67
C ILE A 261 -31.36 0.21 4.38
N ARG A 262 -32.53 -0.43 4.31
CA ARG A 262 -32.77 -1.75 4.92
C ARG A 262 -31.81 -2.81 4.40
N LYS A 263 -31.47 -2.78 3.11
CA LYS A 263 -30.47 -3.67 2.49
C LYS A 263 -29.04 -3.29 2.87
N CYS A 264 -28.72 -2.00 2.96
CA CYS A 264 -27.41 -1.53 3.43
C CYS A 264 -27.11 -1.98 4.87
N LEU A 265 -28.12 -1.88 5.74
CA LEU A 265 -28.04 -2.19 7.16
C LEU A 265 -28.37 -3.66 7.47
N ASN A 266 -28.11 -4.57 6.52
CA ASN A 266 -28.25 -5.99 6.76
C ASN A 266 -27.10 -6.48 7.66
N VAL A 267 -27.47 -7.14 8.75
CA VAL A 267 -26.53 -7.64 9.77
C VAL A 267 -25.65 -8.75 9.18
N GLN A 268 -26.17 -9.56 8.27
CA GLN A 268 -25.41 -10.59 7.57
C GLN A 268 -24.59 -9.97 6.44
N VAL A 269 -23.25 -10.11 6.55
CA VAL A 269 -22.28 -9.55 5.59
C VAL A 269 -22.51 -10.08 4.17
N GLN A 270 -22.90 -11.34 4.01
CA GLN A 270 -23.07 -11.99 2.70
C GLN A 270 -24.17 -11.31 1.86
N ASP A 271 -25.26 -10.90 2.49
CA ASP A 271 -26.41 -10.27 1.81
C ASP A 271 -26.12 -8.84 1.34
N ARG A 272 -25.17 -8.14 1.96
CA ARG A 272 -24.71 -6.81 1.50
C ARG A 272 -24.01 -6.87 0.14
N THR A 273 -23.43 -8.02 -0.23
CA THR A 273 -22.71 -8.23 -1.50
C THR A 273 -23.61 -8.02 -2.73
N ARG A 274 -24.89 -8.42 -2.63
CA ARG A 274 -25.85 -8.36 -3.73
C ARG A 274 -26.22 -6.92 -4.11
N MET A 275 -26.14 -5.99 -3.14
CA MET A 275 -26.39 -4.57 -3.36
C MET A 275 -25.35 -3.90 -4.25
N LEU A 276 -24.06 -4.12 -4.01
CA LEU A 276 -22.98 -3.52 -4.83
C LEU A 276 -23.07 -3.99 -6.29
N ASN A 277 -23.40 -5.26 -6.51
CA ASN A 277 -23.61 -5.81 -7.85
C ASN A 277 -24.85 -5.23 -8.54
N ASN A 278 -25.93 -4.98 -7.80
CA ASN A 278 -27.12 -4.31 -8.34
C ASN A 278 -26.84 -2.83 -8.65
N PHE A 279 -26.03 -2.13 -7.85
CA PHE A 279 -25.65 -0.74 -8.14
C PHE A 279 -24.79 -0.60 -9.39
N ARG A 280 -23.93 -1.58 -9.70
CA ARG A 280 -23.21 -1.63 -10.98
C ARG A 280 -24.14 -1.69 -12.21
N GLN A 281 -25.37 -2.18 -12.05
CA GLN A 281 -26.38 -2.22 -13.11
C GLN A 281 -27.18 -0.91 -13.19
N ILE A 282 -27.26 -0.15 -12.09
CA ILE A 282 -28.06 1.08 -11.97
C ILE A 282 -27.23 2.34 -12.30
N VAL A 283 -25.92 2.33 -12.04
CA VAL A 283 -25.01 3.39 -12.46
C VAL A 283 -24.60 3.09 -13.90
N PRO A 284 -25.08 3.83 -14.92
CA PRO A 284 -24.62 3.62 -16.27
C PRO A 284 -23.09 3.79 -16.29
N ARG A 285 -22.38 2.96 -17.07
CA ARG A 285 -20.93 3.09 -17.34
C ARG A 285 -20.65 4.48 -17.93
N VAL A 286 -20.52 5.49 -17.09
CA VAL A 286 -20.29 6.88 -17.47
C VAL A 286 -19.11 7.37 -16.67
N ILE A 287 -17.93 7.20 -17.26
CA ILE A 287 -16.94 8.24 -17.59
C ILE A 287 -15.69 7.49 -18.09
N ARG A 288 -15.52 7.45 -19.42
CA ARG A 288 -14.18 7.61 -19.98
C ARG A 288 -13.78 9.03 -19.60
N PRO A 289 -12.62 9.27 -18.94
CA PRO A 289 -12.14 10.61 -18.77
C PRO A 289 -12.00 11.22 -20.15
N THR A 290 -12.77 12.25 -20.46
CA THR A 290 -12.58 13.05 -21.66
C THR A 290 -11.21 13.68 -21.53
N MET A 291 -10.23 13.09 -22.19
CA MET A 291 -8.93 13.69 -22.45
C MET A 291 -9.17 15.01 -23.19
N MET A 292 -8.90 16.12 -22.52
CA MET A 292 -8.37 17.31 -23.19
C MET A 292 -6.93 16.98 -23.59
N LEU A 293 -6.77 16.18 -24.63
CA LEU A 293 -5.53 16.08 -25.39
C LEU A 293 -5.89 16.23 -26.86
N ALA A 294 -5.48 17.37 -27.40
CA ALA A 294 -5.53 17.66 -28.82
C ALA A 294 -4.75 16.57 -29.59
N ASN A 295 -5.45 16.00 -30.58
CA ASN A 295 -4.96 15.47 -31.85
C ASN A 295 -3.48 15.05 -31.94
N VAL A 296 -3.22 13.74 -32.00
CA VAL A 296 -2.50 13.12 -33.13
C VAL A 296 -3.11 11.75 -33.41
N ARG A 297 -3.50 11.54 -34.67
CA ARG A 297 -4.11 10.33 -35.23
C ARG A 297 -3.11 9.18 -35.33
N SER A 298 -3.56 7.94 -35.13
CA SER A 298 -3.31 6.84 -36.08
C SER A 298 -4.14 5.59 -35.75
N ASN A 299 -5.10 5.32 -36.63
CA ASN A 299 -5.58 4.04 -37.17
C ASN A 299 -5.79 2.82 -36.24
N THR A 300 -7.08 2.50 -36.11
CA THR A 300 -7.67 1.23 -35.72
C THR A 300 -7.46 0.12 -36.75
N THR A 301 -7.17 -1.10 -36.27
CA THR A 301 -7.63 -2.35 -36.88
C THR A 301 -8.11 -3.31 -35.78
N ASN A 302 -9.34 -3.81 -35.94
CA ASN A 302 -9.97 -4.90 -35.17
C ASN A 302 -9.16 -6.20 -35.29
N VAL A 303 -9.11 -7.03 -34.24
CA VAL A 303 -9.32 -8.50 -34.29
C VAL A 303 -9.62 -9.06 -32.87
N ASP A 304 -10.72 -9.79 -32.81
CA ASP A 304 -11.16 -10.96 -32.00
C ASP A 304 -10.97 -11.15 -30.49
N LYS A 305 -12.08 -11.68 -29.94
CA LYS A 305 -12.28 -12.25 -28.61
C LYS A 305 -11.78 -13.70 -28.57
N SER A 306 -10.78 -13.98 -27.74
CA SER A 306 -10.51 -15.29 -27.14
C SER A 306 -9.68 -15.09 -25.84
N PRO A 307 -9.62 -16.07 -24.92
CA PRO A 307 -9.32 -15.82 -23.51
C PRO A 307 -7.86 -15.42 -23.32
N ILE A 308 -7.63 -14.35 -22.55
CA ILE A 308 -6.29 -13.80 -22.29
C ILE A 308 -5.51 -14.77 -21.41
N SER A 309 -4.80 -15.67 -22.07
CA SER A 309 -3.58 -16.31 -21.59
C SER A 309 -2.42 -15.67 -22.36
N ALA A 310 -1.56 -14.95 -21.62
CA ALA A 310 -0.18 -14.58 -21.95
C ALA A 310 0.13 -13.94 -23.32
N ASN A 311 0.52 -12.66 -23.28
CA ASN A 311 1.68 -12.16 -24.04
C ASN A 311 2.15 -10.82 -23.43
N VAL A 312 2.80 -10.90 -22.27
CA VAL A 312 3.87 -9.95 -21.95
C VAL A 312 4.96 -10.23 -22.98
N PRO A 313 5.58 -9.22 -23.63
CA PRO A 313 6.75 -9.47 -24.46
C PRO A 313 7.73 -10.29 -23.61
N SER A 314 8.02 -11.52 -24.03
CA SER A 314 9.07 -12.30 -23.37
C SER A 314 10.32 -11.41 -23.36
N GLY A 315 10.78 -11.02 -22.17
CA GLY A 315 12.04 -10.30 -22.04
C GLY A 315 13.10 -11.05 -22.85
N LEU A 316 13.93 -10.32 -23.59
CA LEU A 316 15.04 -10.89 -24.37
C LEU A 316 16.05 -11.65 -23.49
N TRP A 317 15.92 -11.49 -22.18
CA TRP A 317 16.65 -12.13 -21.11
C TRP A 317 15.76 -12.21 -19.86
N LYS A 318 16.09 -13.11 -18.94
CA LYS A 318 15.45 -13.31 -17.65
C LYS A 318 16.49 -13.16 -16.55
N LEU A 319 16.06 -12.56 -15.45
CA LEU A 319 16.86 -12.50 -14.23
C LEU A 319 16.90 -13.89 -13.58
N GLY A 320 18.11 -14.35 -13.27
CA GLY A 320 18.38 -15.57 -12.55
C GLY A 320 18.41 -15.34 -11.04
N ARG A 321 19.07 -16.26 -10.32
CA ARG A 321 19.21 -16.19 -8.87
C ARG A 321 20.30 -15.18 -8.46
N LEU A 322 20.29 -14.82 -7.18
CA LEU A 322 21.44 -14.19 -6.54
C LEU A 322 22.62 -15.19 -6.53
N ASN A 323 23.66 -14.89 -7.29
CA ASN A 323 24.82 -15.75 -7.40
C ASN A 323 25.65 -15.69 -6.13
N HIS A 324 26.11 -14.48 -5.77
CA HIS A 324 26.93 -14.25 -4.59
C HIS A 324 26.89 -12.81 -4.06
N LEU A 325 27.33 -12.66 -2.82
CA LEU A 325 27.63 -11.38 -2.20
C LEU A 325 29.14 -11.26 -2.00
N ALA A 326 29.77 -10.26 -2.62
CA ALA A 326 31.20 -10.02 -2.45
C ALA A 326 31.45 -9.09 -1.26
N VAL A 327 32.33 -9.50 -0.36
CA VAL A 327 32.69 -8.76 0.86
C VAL A 327 34.20 -8.50 0.84
N ALA A 328 34.60 -7.24 0.78
CA ALA A 328 35.99 -6.86 0.87
C ALA A 328 36.46 -6.92 2.33
N VAL A 329 37.55 -7.63 2.59
CA VAL A 329 38.10 -7.86 3.93
C VAL A 329 39.50 -7.23 4.04
N PRO A 330 39.72 -6.29 4.97
CA PRO A 330 41.02 -5.62 5.16
C PRO A 330 42.03 -6.54 5.84
N ASN A 331 43.32 -6.24 5.66
CA ASN A 331 44.38 -6.84 6.48
C ASN A 331 44.47 -6.09 7.81
N LEU A 332 43.71 -6.52 8.83
CA LEU A 332 43.86 -5.98 10.18
C LEU A 332 44.90 -6.83 10.92
N GLY A 333 46.18 -6.57 10.62
CA GLY A 333 47.40 -7.02 11.31
C GLY A 333 47.39 -8.43 11.93
N LYS A 334 48.07 -9.40 11.30
CA LYS A 334 48.36 -10.78 11.78
C LYS A 334 47.20 -11.62 12.34
N THR A 335 45.98 -11.11 12.46
CA THR A 335 44.88 -11.83 13.11
C THR A 335 43.56 -11.76 12.36
N ILE A 336 43.32 -10.78 11.48
CA ILE A 336 42.23 -10.87 10.49
C ILE A 336 42.82 -11.22 9.13
N ASP A 337 43.33 -12.45 9.04
CA ASP A 337 43.62 -13.13 7.79
C ASP A 337 42.32 -13.76 7.29
N HIS A 338 42.22 -14.07 6.00
CA HIS A 338 41.13 -14.86 5.40
C HIS A 338 40.72 -16.06 6.27
N ASN A 339 41.69 -16.64 6.98
CA ASN A 339 41.53 -17.73 7.94
C ASN A 339 40.60 -17.40 9.14
N GLN A 340 40.61 -16.17 9.68
CA GLN A 340 39.74 -15.78 10.79
C GLN A 340 38.32 -15.48 10.32
N ALA A 341 38.15 -14.79 9.18
CA ALA A 341 36.84 -14.60 8.57
C ALA A 341 36.22 -15.96 8.17
N SER A 342 37.01 -16.83 7.54
CA SER A 342 36.60 -18.20 7.21
C SER A 342 36.24 -19.02 8.44
N SER A 343 36.99 -18.88 9.54
CA SER A 343 36.72 -19.57 10.80
C SER A 343 35.46 -19.03 11.49
N PHE A 344 35.17 -17.74 11.39
CA PHE A 344 33.89 -17.18 11.85
C PHE A 344 32.72 -17.80 11.06
N PHE A 345 32.79 -17.80 9.73
CA PHE A 345 31.73 -18.38 8.90
C PHE A 345 31.58 -19.89 9.10
N LYS A 346 32.68 -20.62 9.24
CA LYS A 346 32.67 -22.08 9.43
C LYS A 346 32.24 -22.47 10.84
N ASN A 347 32.85 -21.90 11.88
CA ASN A 347 32.74 -22.40 13.24
C ASN A 347 31.63 -21.71 14.04
N ILE A 348 31.34 -20.43 13.76
CA ILE A 348 30.30 -19.67 14.47
C ILE A 348 28.97 -19.73 13.71
N LEU A 349 29.02 -19.44 12.41
CA LEU A 349 27.81 -19.40 11.56
C LEU A 349 27.48 -20.73 10.89
N GLN A 350 28.30 -21.78 11.11
CA GLN A 350 28.06 -23.15 10.62
C GLN A 350 27.81 -23.21 9.11
N ALA A 351 28.52 -22.39 8.32
CA ALA A 351 28.44 -22.42 6.87
C ALA A 351 28.74 -23.83 6.32
N LYS A 352 28.05 -24.22 5.24
CA LYS A 352 28.11 -25.59 4.68
C LYS A 352 29.51 -25.97 4.25
N SER A 353 30.24 -25.04 3.62
CA SER A 353 31.65 -25.19 3.34
C SER A 353 32.33 -23.83 3.21
N VAL A 354 33.63 -23.80 3.47
CA VAL A 354 34.50 -22.64 3.27
C VAL A 354 35.75 -23.09 2.53
N SER A 355 36.06 -22.46 1.40
CA SER A 355 37.26 -22.78 0.59
C SER A 355 38.54 -22.25 1.24
N GLY A 356 39.69 -22.73 0.77
CA GLY A 356 40.96 -22.04 1.01
C GLY A 356 41.03 -20.71 0.25
N ALA A 357 41.95 -19.83 0.65
CA ALA A 357 42.24 -18.60 -0.08
C ALA A 357 42.98 -18.91 -1.39
N VAL A 358 42.43 -18.45 -2.51
CA VAL A 358 43.00 -18.66 -3.85
C VAL A 358 43.34 -17.31 -4.48
N PRO A 359 44.57 -17.11 -4.99
CA PRO A 359 44.93 -15.89 -5.70
C PRO A 359 44.29 -15.83 -7.10
N GLN A 360 43.44 -14.84 -7.35
CA GLN A 360 42.91 -14.50 -8.68
C GLN A 360 43.77 -13.40 -9.30
N LYS A 361 44.89 -13.80 -9.92
CA LYS A 361 45.89 -12.86 -10.45
C LYS A 361 45.32 -11.87 -11.47
N GLU A 362 44.40 -12.32 -12.32
CA GLU A 362 43.76 -11.48 -13.34
C GLU A 362 42.82 -10.42 -12.74
N HIS A 363 42.25 -10.71 -11.57
CA HIS A 363 41.30 -9.85 -10.86
C HIS A 363 41.96 -9.00 -9.76
N GLY A 364 43.25 -9.22 -9.49
CA GLY A 364 43.99 -8.49 -8.47
C GLY A 364 43.44 -8.70 -7.06
N VAL A 365 42.86 -9.88 -6.77
CA VAL A 365 42.31 -10.24 -5.45
C VAL A 365 42.62 -11.68 -5.04
N TYR A 366 42.64 -11.95 -3.74
CA TYR A 366 42.44 -13.29 -3.20
C TYR A 366 40.95 -13.51 -2.95
N THR A 367 40.46 -14.72 -3.25
CA THR A 367 39.07 -15.11 -3.09
C THR A 367 38.94 -16.27 -2.11
N VAL A 368 37.99 -16.19 -1.18
CA VAL A 368 37.49 -17.33 -0.40
C VAL A 368 35.98 -17.44 -0.59
N PHE A 369 35.51 -18.64 -0.92
CA PHE A 369 34.08 -18.92 -1.08
C PHE A 369 33.52 -19.54 0.19
N VAL A 370 32.41 -18.95 0.68
CA VAL A 370 31.62 -19.45 1.80
C VAL A 370 30.25 -19.86 1.28
N GLU A 371 29.93 -21.15 1.34
CA GLU A 371 28.70 -21.72 0.80
C GLU A 371 27.62 -21.87 1.86
N PHE A 372 26.41 -21.37 1.56
CA PHE A 372 25.22 -21.50 2.43
C PHE A 372 24.11 -22.38 1.83
N GLY A 373 24.34 -22.93 0.63
CA GLY A 373 23.42 -23.84 -0.06
C GLY A 373 22.48 -23.14 -1.05
N ASN A 374 21.90 -21.99 -0.68
CA ASN A 374 21.06 -21.19 -1.58
C ASN A 374 21.87 -20.12 -2.36
N THR A 375 22.94 -19.61 -1.76
CA THR A 375 23.87 -18.63 -2.33
C THR A 375 25.24 -18.75 -1.64
N LYS A 376 26.22 -17.95 -2.07
CA LYS A 376 27.58 -17.93 -1.53
C LYS A 376 28.02 -16.51 -1.17
N ILE A 377 28.92 -16.40 -0.19
CA ILE A 377 29.65 -15.16 0.08
C ILE A 377 31.06 -15.32 -0.48
N GLU A 378 31.52 -14.31 -1.21
CA GLU A 378 32.89 -14.25 -1.73
C GLU A 378 33.68 -13.22 -0.91
N LEU A 379 34.64 -13.70 -0.12
CA LEU A 379 35.53 -12.83 0.63
C LEU A 379 36.69 -12.42 -0.27
N LEU A 380 36.81 -11.11 -0.49
CA LEU A 380 37.82 -10.51 -1.35
C LEU A 380 38.88 -9.81 -0.52
N HIS A 381 40.14 -10.05 -0.85
CA HIS A 381 41.28 -9.30 -0.30
C HIS A 381 42.20 -8.81 -1.40
N PRO A 382 42.85 -7.65 -1.24
CA PRO A 382 43.80 -7.15 -2.22
C PRO A 382 44.91 -8.14 -2.52
N LEU A 383 45.15 -8.43 -3.80
CA LEU A 383 46.36 -9.09 -4.26
C LEU A 383 47.21 -8.04 -4.97
N GLY A 384 48.26 -7.59 -4.28
CA GLY A 384 49.18 -6.55 -4.76
C GLY A 384 48.63 -5.12 -4.66
N ASP A 385 49.51 -4.14 -4.90
CA ASP A 385 49.24 -2.72 -4.66
C ASP A 385 48.25 -2.09 -5.65
N LYS A 386 47.94 -2.77 -6.75
CA LYS A 386 47.02 -2.31 -7.81
C LYS A 386 45.65 -2.97 -7.73
N SER A 387 45.29 -3.59 -6.61
CA SER A 387 44.00 -4.27 -6.45
C SER A 387 42.81 -3.32 -6.68
N PRO A 388 41.78 -3.73 -7.44
CA PRO A 388 40.61 -2.89 -7.71
C PRO A 388 39.80 -2.52 -6.45
N ILE A 389 39.91 -3.32 -5.38
CA ILE A 389 39.22 -3.06 -4.10
C ILE A 389 40.04 -2.23 -3.12
N ALA A 390 41.26 -1.81 -3.47
CA ALA A 390 42.14 -1.04 -2.60
C ALA A 390 41.50 0.30 -2.18
N ASN A 391 40.94 1.04 -3.14
CA ASN A 391 40.24 2.30 -2.86
C ASN A 391 39.00 2.11 -1.98
N PHE A 392 38.30 0.98 -2.13
CA PHE A 392 37.16 0.64 -1.28
C PHE A 392 37.61 0.43 0.16
N LEU A 393 38.67 -0.33 0.40
CA LEU A 393 39.20 -0.61 1.74
C LEU A 393 39.86 0.62 2.38
N GLN A 394 40.40 1.55 1.60
CA GLN A 394 40.87 2.85 2.12
C GLN A 394 39.73 3.67 2.71
N LYS A 395 38.56 3.67 2.05
CA LYS A 395 37.35 4.35 2.53
C LYS A 395 36.66 3.57 3.65
N ASN A 396 36.69 2.25 3.58
CA ASN A 396 36.05 1.32 4.51
C ASN A 396 37.10 0.47 5.24
N LYS A 397 37.76 1.08 6.24
CA LYS A 397 38.90 0.48 6.95
C LYS A 397 38.61 -0.88 7.61
N ASN A 398 37.34 -1.15 7.92
CA ASN A 398 36.89 -2.40 8.54
C ASN A 398 36.36 -3.43 7.51
N GLY A 399 36.46 -3.14 6.22
CA GLY A 399 35.85 -3.94 5.17
C GLY A 399 34.37 -3.63 4.99
N GLY A 400 33.69 -4.46 4.18
CA GLY A 400 32.26 -4.33 3.93
C GLY A 400 31.81 -4.99 2.64
N ILE A 401 30.50 -4.97 2.40
CA ILE A 401 29.90 -5.46 1.16
C ILE A 401 30.39 -4.59 0.00
N HIS A 402 31.02 -5.23 -0.97
CA HIS A 402 31.60 -4.57 -2.14
C HIS A 402 30.64 -4.56 -3.33
N HIS A 403 30.06 -5.71 -3.68
CA HIS A 403 29.05 -5.80 -4.75
C HIS A 403 28.10 -6.99 -4.55
N VAL A 404 27.00 -6.96 -5.30
CA VAL A 404 25.99 -8.00 -5.38
C VAL A 404 26.00 -8.58 -6.80
N CYS A 405 26.17 -9.89 -6.94
CA CYS A 405 26.19 -10.57 -8.24
C CYS A 405 24.89 -11.32 -8.50
N ILE A 406 24.26 -11.06 -9.65
CA ILE A 406 22.99 -11.65 -10.06
C ILE A 406 23.16 -12.31 -11.43
N GLU A 407 22.63 -13.54 -11.56
CA GLU A 407 22.69 -14.27 -12.83
C GLU A 407 21.68 -13.72 -13.84
N VAL A 408 22.00 -13.84 -15.12
CA VAL A 408 21.08 -13.58 -16.25
C VAL A 408 21.23 -14.67 -17.29
N ASP A 409 20.12 -15.13 -17.88
CA ASP A 409 20.14 -16.21 -18.87
C ASP A 409 20.78 -15.81 -20.21
N ASN A 410 20.82 -14.51 -20.53
CA ASN A 410 21.49 -13.96 -21.70
C ASN A 410 22.08 -12.58 -21.39
N LEU A 411 23.39 -12.54 -21.11
CA LEU A 411 24.08 -11.32 -20.70
C LEU A 411 24.16 -10.26 -21.82
N GLU A 412 24.33 -10.68 -23.07
CA GLU A 412 24.40 -9.74 -24.20
C GLU A 412 23.07 -9.01 -24.41
N ALA A 413 21.96 -9.76 -24.34
CA ALA A 413 20.62 -9.20 -24.39
C ALA A 413 20.37 -8.25 -23.20
N ALA A 414 20.78 -8.65 -21.99
CA ALA A 414 20.67 -7.83 -20.79
C ALA A 414 21.42 -6.50 -20.91
N ILE A 415 22.66 -6.52 -21.39
CA ILE A 415 23.48 -5.32 -21.59
C ILE A 415 22.83 -4.35 -22.58
N LYS A 416 22.31 -4.88 -23.69
CA LYS A 416 21.65 -4.06 -24.71
C LYS A 416 20.42 -3.35 -24.15
N ASP A 417 19.59 -4.08 -23.41
CA ASP A 417 18.35 -3.56 -22.82
C ASP A 417 18.65 -2.51 -21.72
N ILE A 418 19.58 -2.81 -20.81
CA ILE A 418 20.00 -1.91 -19.74
C ILE A 418 20.59 -0.59 -20.28
N ARG A 419 21.40 -0.67 -21.35
CA ARG A 419 21.95 0.54 -22.01
C ARG A 419 20.89 1.34 -22.74
N GLN A 420 19.90 0.69 -23.36
CA GLN A 420 18.75 1.39 -23.96
C GLN A 420 17.98 2.18 -22.90
N GLN A 421 17.88 1.64 -21.69
CA GLN A 421 17.28 2.29 -20.53
C GLN A 421 18.18 3.33 -19.85
N GLN A 422 19.31 3.70 -20.48
CA GLN A 422 20.26 4.72 -20.00
C GLN A 422 20.94 4.39 -18.66
N ILE A 423 21.01 3.12 -18.29
CA ILE A 423 21.75 2.67 -17.11
C ILE A 423 23.23 2.50 -17.50
N ARG A 424 24.14 3.13 -16.74
CA ARG A 424 25.58 3.10 -17.03
C ARG A 424 26.21 1.77 -16.61
N THR A 425 27.12 1.28 -17.44
CA THR A 425 28.02 0.17 -17.12
C THR A 425 29.41 0.71 -16.77
N LEU A 426 30.15 0.04 -15.87
CA LEU A 426 31.52 0.46 -15.50
C LEU A 426 32.55 0.14 -16.58
N SER A 427 32.28 -0.84 -17.45
CA SER A 427 33.09 -1.20 -18.60
C SER A 427 32.28 -1.15 -19.90
N GLU A 428 32.96 -0.96 -21.03
CA GLU A 428 32.32 -0.99 -22.36
C GLU A 428 32.03 -2.43 -22.83
N LYS A 429 32.90 -3.38 -22.47
CA LYS A 429 32.78 -4.80 -22.81
C LYS A 429 32.62 -5.65 -21.54
N THR A 430 32.06 -6.85 -21.71
CA THR A 430 32.05 -7.88 -20.67
C THR A 430 33.48 -8.31 -20.34
N GLN A 431 33.68 -8.75 -19.11
CA GLN A 431 34.93 -9.33 -18.62
C GLN A 431 34.65 -10.76 -18.16
N ILE A 432 35.69 -11.59 -18.00
CA ILE A 432 35.52 -12.93 -17.41
C ILE A 432 35.68 -12.79 -15.90
N GLY A 433 34.65 -13.14 -15.12
CA GLY A 433 34.69 -13.08 -13.66
C GLY A 433 35.52 -14.20 -13.03
N ALA A 434 35.65 -14.21 -11.70
CA ALA A 434 36.41 -15.23 -10.96
C ALA A 434 35.85 -16.66 -11.09
N HIS A 435 34.57 -16.77 -11.49
CA HIS A 435 33.91 -18.04 -11.81
C HIS A 435 34.10 -18.51 -13.26
N GLY A 436 34.90 -17.80 -14.06
CA GLY A 436 35.17 -18.16 -15.46
C GLY A 436 34.02 -17.82 -16.42
N LYS A 437 33.02 -17.05 -15.97
CA LYS A 437 31.86 -16.65 -16.78
C LYS A 437 31.91 -15.17 -17.17
N PRO A 438 31.29 -14.78 -18.30
CA PRO A 438 31.13 -13.38 -18.64
C PRO A 438 30.36 -12.59 -17.58
N VAL A 439 30.88 -11.41 -17.22
CA VAL A 439 30.29 -10.48 -16.25
C VAL A 439 30.33 -9.03 -16.75
N ILE A 440 29.46 -8.20 -16.21
CA ILE A 440 29.52 -6.73 -16.34
C ILE A 440 29.03 -6.04 -15.07
N PHE A 441 29.65 -4.92 -14.72
CA PHE A 441 29.25 -4.11 -13.57
C PHE A 441 28.39 -2.91 -13.98
N LEU A 442 27.32 -2.67 -13.23
CA LEU A 442 26.46 -1.48 -13.34
C LEU A 442 26.94 -0.37 -12.41
N HIS A 443 26.80 0.89 -12.85
CA HIS A 443 27.28 2.02 -12.08
C HIS A 443 26.37 2.30 -10.87
N PRO A 444 26.89 2.39 -9.62
CA PRO A 444 26.06 2.52 -8.42
C PRO A 444 25.08 3.70 -8.40
N LYS A 445 25.43 4.81 -9.03
CA LYS A 445 24.54 5.98 -9.19
C LYS A 445 23.20 5.68 -9.88
N ASP A 446 23.13 4.64 -10.71
CA ASP A 446 21.90 4.23 -11.39
C ASP A 446 21.21 3.05 -10.67
N CYS A 447 21.87 2.48 -9.66
CA CYS A 447 21.44 1.28 -8.93
C CYS A 447 21.21 1.57 -7.43
N GLY A 448 20.77 2.79 -7.09
CA GLY A 448 20.43 3.15 -5.70
C GLY A 448 21.63 3.14 -4.74
N GLY A 449 22.85 3.32 -5.25
CA GLY A 449 24.08 3.26 -4.47
C GLY A 449 24.71 1.87 -4.35
N VAL A 450 24.10 0.84 -4.94
CA VAL A 450 24.61 -0.54 -4.91
C VAL A 450 25.45 -0.82 -6.15
N LEU A 451 26.62 -1.42 -5.99
CA LEU A 451 27.39 -1.96 -7.11
C LEU A 451 26.84 -3.34 -7.47
N ILE A 452 26.24 -3.46 -8.67
CA ILE A 452 25.64 -4.69 -9.16
C ILE A 452 26.52 -5.29 -10.25
N GLU A 453 26.84 -6.57 -10.12
CA GLU A 453 27.45 -7.40 -11.16
C GLU A 453 26.35 -8.27 -11.80
N LEU A 454 26.29 -8.30 -13.13
CA LEU A 454 25.50 -9.28 -13.87
C LEU A 454 26.43 -10.35 -14.42
N GLU A 455 26.15 -11.61 -14.11
CA GLU A 455 26.89 -12.78 -14.58
C GLU A 455 26.02 -13.64 -15.49
N GLN A 456 26.60 -14.20 -16.56
CA GLN A 456 25.91 -15.18 -17.39
C GLN A 456 25.57 -16.45 -16.58
N ALA A 457 24.30 -16.87 -16.58
CA ALA A 457 23.81 -18.05 -15.85
C ALA A 457 24.45 -19.36 -16.29
#